data_AF-A0A2A9GZ19-F1
#
_entry.id   AF-A0A2A9GZ19-F1
#
_cell.length_a   1.000
_cell.length_b   1.000
_cell.length_c   1.000
_cell.angle_alpha   90.00
_cell.angle_beta   90.00
_cell.angle_gamma   90.00
#
_symmetry.space_group_name_H-M   'P 1'
#
loop_
_entity.id
_entity.type
_entity.pdbx_description
1 polymer ?
#
loop_
_entity_poly.entity_id
_entity_poly.type
_entity_poly.pdbx_seq_one_letter_code
_entity_poly.pdbx_strand_id
1 'polypeptide(L)'
;MTASGGHRRGGGCPDRHDALSAFVDGALGDPDRQRLLAHLSDCPGCREELDELRRLQDRVRSSAPDPAAPRDLADRLTAIAGDGHATPLYARPFDAGRSRAPRGGTRLPSRRRRVRVLALGTVAGSCLGLVGAVGVGWVAAPPTHTPAIDPTSTARREFAAVLADDGIGNRAVAAVRGTDRGGPRVESAVAPPVPTVLVPGPEARQWLQRADSAGTATPISGTQQVQVRHLNGYWVASAQVVTDPATGTRVLAAGSDKQTAQSWWPAPGATPGATAAELAAAHHELATAPGPVIAGHDSQVVEARNESGRVVARWWLDRQTAVVLWQQTFDEQGQTVLSAGFSRVRIGAGAASGGVQALAAQDTLTLSGTGPAQARVLTQQGWSCSDRLAGLDLVQVRRGEIDNAAGGGEEALHTVYGDGVTTLSVIQQRGALGGAPEGFVWDPQLRAYRSLGITTTLVWQSGDTVITVVTDGSEEVAATAVASLPHDPPVLRTRTQRVVDGWQRILGGG
;
A
#
# COMPACT_ATOMS: atom_id res chain seq x y z
N MET A 1 56.02 -6.00 -14.60
CA MET A 1 55.50 -5.49 -13.32
C MET A 1 55.24 -4.00 -13.46
N THR A 2 54.00 -3.62 -13.79
CA THR A 2 53.51 -2.24 -13.72
C THR A 2 52.00 -2.33 -13.47
N ALA A 3 51.59 -2.23 -12.21
CA ALA A 3 50.19 -2.17 -11.82
C ALA A 3 49.86 -0.71 -11.50
N SER A 4 49.17 -0.04 -12.43
CA SER A 4 48.50 1.24 -12.20
C SER A 4 47.12 0.95 -11.61
N GLY A 5 46.92 1.28 -10.34
CA GLY A 5 45.67 1.06 -9.62
C GLY A 5 44.65 2.14 -9.95
N GLY A 6 43.60 1.78 -10.69
CA GLY A 6 42.45 2.64 -10.96
C GLY A 6 41.67 2.98 -9.68
N HIS A 7 41.45 4.27 -9.44
CA HIS A 7 40.63 4.76 -8.33
C HIS A 7 39.15 4.64 -8.68
N ARG A 8 38.40 3.93 -7.82
CA ARG A 8 36.99 3.57 -7.99
C ARG A 8 36.11 4.82 -7.89
N ARG A 9 35.31 5.08 -8.94
CA ARG A 9 34.07 5.86 -8.83
C ARG A 9 33.03 4.94 -8.15
N GLY A 10 32.61 5.28 -6.93
CA GLY A 10 31.51 4.58 -6.26
C GLY A 10 31.80 4.09 -4.84
N GLY A 11 32.21 4.98 -3.93
CA GLY A 11 32.14 4.73 -2.49
C GLY A 11 31.50 5.95 -1.82
N GLY A 12 30.24 5.83 -1.41
CA GLY A 12 29.58 6.89 -0.65
C GLY A 12 30.31 7.13 0.68
N CYS A 13 30.44 8.40 1.07
CA CYS A 13 30.93 8.82 2.38
C CYS A 13 29.73 9.29 3.25
N PRO A 14 28.86 8.37 3.73
CA PRO A 14 27.63 8.74 4.43
C PRO A 14 27.88 9.53 5.73
N ASP A 15 29.00 9.27 6.41
CA ASP A 15 29.31 9.87 7.72
C ASP A 15 29.86 11.31 7.65
N ARG A 16 29.91 11.94 6.47
CA ARG A 16 30.57 13.25 6.30
C ARG A 16 29.67 14.39 5.82
N HIS A 17 28.40 14.13 5.55
CA HIS A 17 27.42 15.15 5.17
C HIS A 17 27.28 16.24 6.27
N ASP A 18 27.22 15.83 7.54
CA ASP A 18 27.08 16.77 8.66
C ASP A 18 28.33 17.63 8.86
N ALA A 19 29.52 17.06 8.60
CA ALA A 19 30.78 17.80 8.66
C ALA A 19 30.91 18.81 7.51
N LEU A 20 30.40 18.50 6.31
CA LEU A 20 30.38 19.42 5.17
C LEU A 20 29.44 20.61 5.43
N SER A 21 28.23 20.37 5.94
CA SER A 21 27.30 21.44 6.32
C SER A 21 27.90 22.33 7.42
N ALA A 22 28.41 21.73 8.50
CA ALA A 22 29.05 22.47 9.59
C ALA A 22 30.27 23.28 9.14
N PHE A 23 31.00 22.82 8.11
CA PHE A 23 32.11 23.54 7.52
C PHE A 23 31.67 24.77 6.71
N VAL A 24 30.55 24.69 5.97
CA VAL A 24 29.98 25.82 5.22
C VAL A 24 29.43 26.90 6.15
N ASP A 25 28.88 26.50 7.29
CA ASP A 25 28.32 27.41 8.30
C ASP A 25 29.39 27.97 9.27
N GLY A 26 30.65 27.54 9.15
CA GLY A 26 31.74 27.94 10.05
C GLY A 26 31.62 27.38 11.48
N ALA A 27 30.78 26.38 11.68
CA ALA A 27 30.48 25.75 12.97
C ALA A 27 31.42 24.57 13.31
N LEU A 28 32.40 24.27 12.45
CA LEU A 28 33.32 23.15 12.62
C LEU A 28 34.59 23.56 13.39
N GLY A 29 34.93 22.82 14.45
CA GLY A 29 36.15 23.05 15.22
C GLY A 29 37.43 22.73 14.44
N ASP A 30 38.55 23.36 14.82
CA ASP A 30 39.86 23.22 14.15
C ASP A 30 40.33 21.77 13.87
N PRO A 31 40.22 20.80 14.79
CA PRO A 31 40.70 19.44 14.53
C PRO A 31 39.81 18.66 13.54
N ASP A 32 38.52 18.96 13.47
CA ASP A 32 37.60 18.37 12.49
C ASP A 32 37.74 19.05 11.12
N ARG A 33 37.98 20.37 11.13
CA ARG A 33 38.25 21.17 9.95
C ARG A 33 39.49 20.70 9.18
N GLN A 34 40.58 20.42 9.87
CA GLN A 34 41.80 19.90 9.25
C GLN A 34 41.57 18.51 8.62
N ARG A 35 40.86 17.62 9.32
CA ARG A 35 40.51 16.29 8.82
C ARG A 35 39.61 16.33 7.59
N LEU A 36 38.69 17.28 7.53
CA LEU A 36 37.83 17.47 6.36
C LEU A 36 38.60 18.04 5.16
N LEU A 37 39.44 19.05 5.38
CA LEU A 37 40.26 19.63 4.31
C LEU A 37 41.22 18.62 3.69
N ALA A 38 41.84 17.75 4.50
CA ALA A 38 42.67 16.65 4.01
C ALA A 38 41.88 15.60 3.20
N HIS A 39 40.59 15.42 3.49
CA HIS A 39 39.75 14.52 2.69
C HIS A 39 39.32 15.16 1.37
N LEU A 40 39.04 16.47 1.37
CA LEU A 40 38.63 17.23 0.18
C LEU A 40 39.74 17.33 -0.87
N SER A 41 41.01 17.15 -0.51
CA SER A 41 42.08 17.03 -1.51
C SER A 41 41.94 15.76 -2.36
N ASP A 42 41.42 14.68 -1.76
CA ASP A 42 41.49 13.34 -2.34
C ASP A 42 40.14 12.85 -2.89
N CYS A 43 39.01 13.39 -2.41
CA CYS A 43 37.67 12.96 -2.82
C CYS A 43 36.97 14.00 -3.73
N PRO A 44 36.79 13.72 -5.03
CA PRO A 44 36.07 14.63 -5.93
C PRO A 44 34.56 14.72 -5.62
N GLY A 45 33.92 13.63 -5.16
CA GLY A 45 32.48 13.63 -4.86
C GLY A 45 32.12 14.57 -3.70
N CYS A 46 32.91 14.57 -2.62
CA CYS A 46 32.69 15.50 -1.50
C CYS A 46 33.03 16.95 -1.85
N ARG A 47 33.87 17.20 -2.88
CA ARG A 47 34.09 18.56 -3.40
C ARG A 47 32.87 19.07 -4.16
N GLU A 48 32.27 18.23 -5.01
CA GLU A 48 31.05 18.58 -5.74
C GLU A 48 29.91 18.91 -4.77
N GLU A 49 29.72 18.09 -3.75
CA GLU A 49 28.72 18.31 -2.70
C GLU A 49 28.97 19.61 -1.90
N LEU A 50 30.23 19.92 -1.57
CA LEU A 50 30.59 21.18 -0.91
C LEU A 50 30.29 22.40 -1.79
N ASP A 51 30.54 22.31 -3.09
CA ASP A 51 30.25 23.38 -4.04
C ASP A 51 28.73 23.58 -4.21
N GLU A 52 27.93 22.52 -4.16
CA GLU A 52 26.46 22.62 -4.13
C GLU A 52 25.94 23.35 -2.88
N LEU A 53 26.49 23.02 -1.70
CA LEU A 53 26.12 23.68 -0.45
C LEU A 53 26.48 25.17 -0.46
N ARG A 54 27.64 25.54 -1.01
CA ARG A 54 28.04 26.96 -1.16
C ARG A 54 27.12 27.71 -2.12
N ARG A 55 26.78 27.13 -3.27
CA ARG A 55 25.81 27.73 -4.20
C ARG A 55 24.43 27.95 -3.57
N LEU A 56 24.01 27.04 -2.67
CA LEU A 56 22.79 27.23 -1.90
C LEU A 56 22.91 28.40 -0.92
N GLN A 57 24.01 28.48 -0.16
CA GLN A 57 24.26 29.59 0.76
C GLN A 57 24.30 30.93 0.04
N ASP A 58 24.98 31.01 -1.10
CA ASP A 58 25.05 32.24 -1.91
C ASP A 58 23.68 32.66 -2.43
N ARG A 59 22.85 31.71 -2.90
CA ARG A 59 21.47 32.02 -3.31
C ARG A 59 20.67 32.61 -2.16
N VAL A 60 20.74 32.01 -0.97
CA VAL A 60 20.03 32.50 0.23
C VAL A 60 20.52 33.89 0.66
N ARG A 61 21.83 34.13 0.59
CA ARG A 61 22.39 35.46 0.89
C ARG A 61 22.00 36.50 -0.15
N SER A 62 21.90 36.12 -1.42
CA SER A 62 21.52 37.02 -2.51
C SER A 62 20.03 37.35 -2.57
N SER A 63 19.16 36.50 -2.01
CA SER A 63 17.71 36.73 -1.95
C SER A 63 17.27 37.47 -0.69
N ALA A 64 18.15 37.65 0.30
CA ALA A 64 17.91 38.50 1.45
C ALA A 64 18.25 39.97 1.10
N PRO A 65 17.35 40.93 1.31
CA PRO A 65 17.69 42.34 1.15
C PRO A 65 18.76 42.71 2.19
N ASP A 66 19.80 43.43 1.75
CA ASP A 66 20.89 43.90 2.61
C ASP A 66 20.28 44.75 3.74
N PRO A 67 20.32 44.30 5.02
CA PRO A 67 19.78 45.08 6.10
C PRO A 67 20.71 46.28 6.27
N ALA A 68 20.34 47.42 5.67
CA ALA A 68 21.03 48.67 5.88
C ALA A 68 21.15 48.88 7.39
N ALA A 69 22.39 48.83 7.90
CA ALA A 69 22.66 48.97 9.31
C ALA A 69 21.96 50.25 9.81
N PRO A 70 21.19 50.19 10.91
CA PRO A 70 20.56 51.38 11.48
C PRO A 70 21.61 52.47 11.65
N ARG A 71 21.32 53.69 11.17
CA ARG A 71 22.29 54.80 11.14
C ARG A 71 22.84 55.16 12.52
N ASP A 72 22.18 54.72 13.59
CA ASP A 72 22.55 54.92 15.00
C ASP A 72 23.37 53.75 15.60
N LEU A 73 23.66 52.69 14.83
CA LEU A 73 24.39 51.51 15.33
C LEU A 73 25.83 51.88 15.74
N ALA A 74 26.48 52.74 14.94
CA ALA A 74 27.81 53.25 15.28
C ALA A 74 27.77 54.04 16.60
N ASP A 75 26.77 54.88 16.81
CA ASP A 75 26.61 55.68 18.03
C ASP A 75 26.35 54.81 19.26
N ARG A 76 25.53 53.75 19.12
CA ARG A 76 25.28 52.79 20.20
C ARG A 76 26.51 51.97 20.56
N LEU A 77 27.29 51.53 19.57
CA LEU A 77 28.54 50.81 19.82
C LEU A 77 29.58 51.71 20.49
N THR A 78 29.63 52.98 20.11
CA THR A 78 30.50 54.00 20.72
C THR A 78 30.08 54.30 22.17
N ALA A 79 28.77 54.35 22.45
CA ALA A 79 28.24 54.53 23.80
C ALA A 79 28.50 53.33 24.72
N ILE A 80 28.49 52.10 24.19
CA ILE A 80 28.83 50.89 24.95
C ILE A 80 30.33 50.86 25.29
N ALA A 81 31.19 51.38 24.42
CA ALA A 81 32.63 51.44 24.65
C ALA A 81 33.07 52.54 25.64
N GLY A 82 32.20 53.52 25.94
CA GLY A 82 32.49 54.65 26.84
C GLY A 82 33.68 55.50 26.37
N ASP A 83 34.28 56.30 27.26
CA ASP A 83 35.37 57.26 26.94
C ASP A 83 36.63 56.64 26.30
N GLY A 84 36.74 55.32 26.27
CA GLY A 84 37.85 54.58 25.68
C GLY A 84 37.77 54.34 24.17
N HIS A 85 36.76 54.88 23.47
CA HIS A 85 36.54 54.68 22.03
C HIS A 85 37.46 55.52 21.13
N ALA A 86 38.03 56.62 21.63
CA ALA A 86 38.87 57.54 20.86
C ALA A 86 40.36 57.14 20.83
N THR A 87 40.78 56.12 21.58
CA THR A 87 42.19 55.68 21.66
C THR A 87 42.36 54.33 20.97
N PRO A 88 43.28 54.19 19.99
CA PRO A 88 43.44 52.93 19.28
C PRO A 88 43.98 51.84 20.23
N LEU A 89 43.50 50.61 20.03
CA LEU A 89 43.69 49.48 20.96
C LEU A 89 45.16 49.11 21.24
N TYR A 90 46.10 49.51 20.37
CA TYR A 90 47.53 49.26 20.54
C TYR A 90 48.22 50.25 21.51
N ALA A 91 47.56 51.32 21.94
CA ALA A 91 48.12 52.35 22.82
C ALA A 91 47.77 52.16 24.31
N ARG A 92 47.10 51.06 24.68
CA ARG A 92 46.76 50.76 26.09
C ARG A 92 47.91 49.98 26.76
N PRO A 93 48.49 50.46 27.87
CA PRO A 93 49.49 49.69 28.60
C PRO A 93 48.81 48.47 29.25
N PHE A 94 49.36 47.29 29.03
CA PHE A 94 48.97 46.09 29.74
C PHE A 94 49.50 46.15 31.18
N ASP A 95 48.70 46.63 32.12
CA ASP A 95 49.04 46.51 33.55
C ASP A 95 48.51 45.20 34.12
N ALA A 96 49.44 44.25 34.24
CA ALA A 96 49.33 43.07 35.08
C ALA A 96 49.67 43.43 36.53
N GLY A 97 48.79 43.12 37.50
CA GLY A 97 49.23 43.09 38.91
C GLY A 97 48.18 43.33 40.00
N ARG A 98 47.77 42.22 40.62
CA ARG A 98 47.64 42.02 42.09
C ARG A 98 46.84 42.99 42.98
N SER A 99 45.82 42.39 43.61
CA SER A 99 45.63 42.30 45.09
C SER A 99 44.83 43.36 45.88
N ARG A 100 43.86 42.79 46.63
CA ARG A 100 43.45 43.04 48.04
C ARG A 100 42.35 44.10 48.32
N ALA A 101 41.29 43.62 49.00
CA ALA A 101 40.17 44.38 49.58
C ALA A 101 40.59 45.27 50.78
N PRO A 102 39.74 46.21 51.26
CA PRO A 102 38.84 45.83 52.36
C PRO A 102 37.46 46.54 52.45
N ARG A 103 36.59 45.84 53.22
CA ARG A 103 35.41 46.21 54.02
C ARG A 103 35.00 47.70 54.16
N GLY A 104 33.70 47.95 54.04
CA GLY A 104 32.99 49.09 54.65
C GLY A 104 31.53 49.15 54.20
N GLY A 105 30.57 49.08 55.13
CA GLY A 105 29.13 49.12 54.85
C GLY A 105 28.68 50.45 54.24
N THR A 106 27.61 50.46 53.46
CA THR A 106 26.27 50.79 54.00
C THR A 106 25.18 50.06 53.22
N ARG A 107 24.18 49.64 53.99
CA ARG A 107 23.00 48.87 53.58
C ARG A 107 21.84 49.86 53.52
N LEU A 108 21.07 49.90 52.42
CA LEU A 108 19.62 49.61 52.27
C LEU A 108 19.02 50.62 51.25
N PRO A 109 17.81 50.41 50.66
CA PRO A 109 16.96 49.23 50.68
C PRO A 109 16.43 48.77 49.29
N SER A 110 15.92 47.55 49.33
CA SER A 110 14.97 46.86 48.44
C SER A 110 14.11 47.66 47.44
N ARG A 111 14.20 47.24 46.17
CA ARG A 111 13.02 46.82 45.38
C ARG A 111 13.31 45.70 44.37
N ARG A 112 14.29 44.84 44.68
CA ARG A 112 14.61 43.63 43.91
C ARG A 112 13.94 42.41 44.52
N ARG A 113 12.65 42.23 44.23
CA ARG A 113 11.91 40.95 44.21
C ARG A 113 10.50 41.31 43.72
N ARG A 114 10.07 40.74 42.59
CA ARG A 114 8.94 41.15 41.72
C ARG A 114 9.37 42.31 40.80
N VAL A 115 10.12 42.09 39.73
CA VAL A 115 9.72 41.38 38.51
C VAL A 115 10.98 40.72 37.92
N ARG A 116 11.07 39.40 38.07
CA ARG A 116 12.11 38.56 37.44
C ARG A 116 11.48 37.61 36.42
N VAL A 117 10.44 38.06 35.71
CA VAL A 117 9.66 37.23 34.78
C VAL A 117 9.44 37.84 33.39
N LEU A 118 9.67 39.12 33.13
CA LEU A 118 9.40 39.67 31.79
C LEU A 118 10.49 40.63 31.32
N ALA A 119 11.53 40.08 30.67
CA ALA A 119 12.35 40.75 29.64
C ALA A 119 13.48 39.83 29.16
N LEU A 120 13.15 38.57 28.85
CA LEU A 120 14.01 37.64 28.12
C LEU A 120 13.25 37.24 26.82
N GLY A 121 12.62 38.24 26.18
CA GLY A 121 11.47 38.00 25.31
C GLY A 121 11.59 38.41 23.84
N THR A 122 12.54 39.24 23.41
CA THR A 122 12.38 39.89 22.08
C THR A 122 13.58 39.89 21.14
N VAL A 123 14.64 39.11 21.42
CA VAL A 123 15.66 38.81 20.39
C VAL A 123 15.89 37.30 20.21
N ALA A 124 15.57 36.47 21.20
CA ALA A 124 15.47 35.02 21.01
C ALA A 124 14.18 34.61 20.26
N GLY A 125 13.13 35.45 20.28
CA GLY A 125 11.82 35.13 19.68
C GLY A 125 11.82 35.12 18.15
N SER A 126 12.72 35.84 17.49
CA SER A 126 12.74 35.93 16.02
C SER A 126 13.54 34.77 15.39
N CYS A 127 14.65 34.36 16.02
CA CYS A 127 15.40 33.18 15.59
C CYS A 127 14.71 31.87 16.00
N LEU A 128 14.09 31.78 17.19
CA LEU A 128 13.18 30.66 17.52
C LEU A 128 11.87 30.74 16.73
N GLY A 129 11.46 31.91 16.26
CA GLY A 129 10.32 32.09 15.36
C GLY A 129 10.60 31.53 13.98
N LEU A 130 11.78 31.78 13.40
CA LEU A 130 12.17 31.23 12.09
C LEU A 130 12.63 29.77 12.17
N VAL A 131 13.40 29.38 13.19
CA VAL A 131 13.75 27.97 13.44
C VAL A 131 12.52 27.17 13.88
N GLY A 132 11.59 27.79 14.60
CA GLY A 132 10.31 27.20 14.97
C GLY A 132 9.32 27.18 13.81
N ALA A 133 9.32 28.15 12.90
CA ALA A 133 8.49 28.16 11.70
C ALA A 133 9.01 27.16 10.66
N VAL A 134 10.32 27.10 10.44
CA VAL A 134 10.96 26.07 9.61
C VAL A 134 10.82 24.71 10.28
N GLY A 135 11.00 24.62 11.60
CA GLY A 135 10.87 23.38 12.37
C GLY A 135 9.44 22.86 12.44
N VAL A 136 8.43 23.72 12.60
CA VAL A 136 7.00 23.35 12.54
C VAL A 136 6.63 23.00 11.11
N GLY A 137 7.11 23.75 10.11
CA GLY A 137 6.97 23.38 8.71
C GLY A 137 7.65 22.05 8.36
N TRP A 138 8.73 21.68 9.06
CA TRP A 138 9.45 20.41 8.88
C TRP A 138 8.80 19.25 9.63
N VAL A 139 8.23 19.50 10.82
CA VAL A 139 7.43 18.53 11.58
C VAL A 139 6.06 18.29 10.92
N ALA A 140 5.48 19.30 10.28
CA ALA A 140 4.26 19.18 9.48
C ALA A 140 4.55 18.79 8.01
N ALA A 141 5.81 18.83 7.57
CA ALA A 141 6.19 18.37 6.24
C ALA A 141 5.98 16.86 6.16
N PRO A 142 5.35 16.37 5.08
CA PRO A 142 5.30 14.94 4.84
C PRO A 142 6.73 14.38 4.74
N PRO A 143 6.95 13.12 5.17
CA PRO A 143 8.27 12.51 5.21
C PRO A 143 9.00 12.56 3.86
N THR A 144 10.34 12.44 3.90
CA THR A 144 11.24 12.50 2.72
C THR A 144 10.91 11.47 1.64
N HIS A 145 10.21 10.42 2.04
CA HIS A 145 9.54 9.44 1.21
C HIS A 145 8.08 9.47 1.64
N THR A 146 7.14 9.40 0.70
CA THR A 146 5.85 8.77 1.03
C THR A 146 6.21 7.44 1.70
N PRO A 147 5.64 7.11 2.86
CA PRO A 147 6.09 5.95 3.62
C PRO A 147 6.18 4.75 2.68
N ALA A 148 7.26 3.99 2.83
CA ALA A 148 7.45 2.74 2.12
C ALA A 148 6.24 1.84 2.40
N ILE A 149 5.36 1.68 1.41
CA ILE A 149 4.19 0.80 1.54
C ILE A 149 4.55 -0.56 0.98
N ASP A 150 4.22 -1.62 1.72
CA ASP A 150 4.03 -2.95 1.16
C ASP A 150 2.50 -3.21 1.06
N PRO A 151 1.89 -2.99 -0.12
CA PRO A 151 0.44 -3.08 -0.28
C PRO A 151 -0.05 -4.52 -0.37
N THR A 152 0.86 -5.49 -0.42
CA THR A 152 0.56 -6.82 -0.95
C THR A 152 -0.36 -7.63 -0.04
N SER A 153 -0.10 -7.61 1.27
CA SER A 153 -0.92 -8.34 2.24
C SER A 153 -2.35 -7.80 2.29
N THR A 154 -2.48 -6.47 2.27
CA THR A 154 -3.76 -5.77 2.21
C THR A 154 -4.51 -6.10 0.93
N ALA A 155 -3.84 -6.02 -0.23
CA ALA A 155 -4.48 -6.28 -1.51
C ALA A 155 -4.99 -7.72 -1.67
N ARG A 156 -4.24 -8.70 -1.16
CA ARG A 156 -4.66 -10.11 -1.17
C ARG A 156 -5.86 -10.36 -0.24
N ARG A 157 -5.90 -9.70 0.92
CA ARG A 157 -7.05 -9.78 1.85
C ARG A 157 -8.31 -9.18 1.22
N GLU A 158 -8.21 -7.98 0.63
CA GLU A 158 -9.34 -7.34 -0.05
C GLU A 158 -9.83 -8.16 -1.24
N PHE A 159 -8.91 -8.71 -2.04
CA PHE A 159 -9.28 -9.62 -3.14
C PHE A 159 -10.01 -10.87 -2.63
N ALA A 160 -9.54 -11.47 -1.53
CA ALA A 160 -10.23 -12.62 -0.92
C ALA A 160 -11.61 -12.24 -0.36
N ALA A 161 -11.79 -11.03 0.16
CA ALA A 161 -13.10 -10.54 0.58
C ALA A 161 -14.07 -10.41 -0.61
N VAL A 162 -13.60 -9.87 -1.74
CA VAL A 162 -14.37 -9.79 -2.99
C VAL A 162 -14.83 -11.17 -3.46
N LEU A 163 -13.90 -12.13 -3.54
CA LEU A 163 -14.21 -13.50 -3.98
C LEU A 163 -15.19 -14.25 -3.06
N ALA A 164 -15.30 -13.84 -1.80
CA ALA A 164 -16.17 -14.48 -0.81
C ALA A 164 -17.56 -13.83 -0.69
N ASP A 165 -17.69 -12.59 -1.15
CA ASP A 165 -18.97 -11.87 -1.23
C ASP A 165 -19.82 -12.38 -2.41
N ASP A 166 -19.17 -12.94 -3.44
CA ASP A 166 -19.82 -13.58 -4.57
C ASP A 166 -20.63 -14.83 -4.16
N GLY A 167 -21.92 -14.89 -4.55
CA GLY A 167 -22.84 -15.94 -4.14
C GLY A 167 -22.63 -17.27 -4.86
N ILE A 168 -22.14 -17.26 -6.12
CA ILE A 168 -21.62 -18.46 -6.79
C ILE A 168 -20.12 -18.68 -6.49
N GLY A 169 -19.49 -17.72 -5.82
CA GLY A 169 -18.12 -17.78 -5.35
C GLY A 169 -17.90 -18.87 -4.30
N ASN A 170 -16.68 -19.40 -4.26
CA ASN A 170 -16.31 -20.42 -3.28
C ASN A 170 -15.44 -19.80 -2.18
N ARG A 171 -16.02 -19.64 -0.98
CA ARG A 171 -15.32 -19.07 0.18
C ARG A 171 -14.10 -19.86 0.63
N ALA A 172 -14.04 -21.17 0.37
CA ALA A 172 -12.80 -21.93 0.60
C ALA A 172 -11.69 -21.50 -0.35
N VAL A 173 -12.02 -21.27 -1.62
CA VAL A 173 -11.06 -20.75 -2.61
C VAL A 173 -10.62 -19.33 -2.24
N ALA A 174 -11.54 -18.49 -1.79
CA ALA A 174 -11.22 -17.16 -1.27
C ALA A 174 -10.24 -17.23 -0.09
N ALA A 175 -10.48 -18.11 0.89
CA ALA A 175 -9.57 -18.36 2.01
C ALA A 175 -8.16 -18.74 1.54
N VAL A 176 -8.10 -19.73 0.64
CA VAL A 176 -6.82 -20.27 0.13
C VAL A 176 -6.07 -19.19 -0.64
N ARG A 177 -6.74 -18.46 -1.54
CA ARG A 177 -6.16 -17.33 -2.31
C ARG A 177 -5.68 -16.18 -1.44
N GLY A 178 -6.43 -15.84 -0.38
CA GLY A 178 -6.05 -14.75 0.54
C GLY A 178 -4.80 -15.05 1.36
N THR A 179 -4.53 -16.33 1.65
CA THR A 179 -3.35 -16.73 2.41
C THR A 179 -2.10 -16.93 1.55
N ASP A 180 -2.28 -17.15 0.24
CA ASP A 180 -1.22 -17.53 -0.71
C ASP A 180 -0.35 -18.71 -0.23
N ARG A 181 -0.91 -19.57 0.64
CA ARG A 181 -0.20 -20.75 1.19
C ARG A 181 -0.50 -21.98 0.34
N GLY A 182 0.50 -22.40 -0.42
CA GLY A 182 0.47 -23.62 -1.22
C GLY A 182 0.56 -24.92 -0.42
N GLY A 183 0.13 -26.01 -1.05
CA GLY A 183 0.25 -27.37 -0.53
C GLY A 183 1.17 -28.26 -1.37
N PRO A 184 1.12 -29.60 -1.21
CA PRO A 184 1.86 -30.51 -2.08
C PRO A 184 1.41 -30.32 -3.53
N ARG A 185 2.34 -30.51 -4.47
CA ARG A 185 2.06 -30.41 -5.90
C ARG A 185 1.54 -31.74 -6.42
N VAL A 186 0.42 -31.68 -7.14
CA VAL A 186 -0.06 -32.78 -7.96
C VAL A 186 0.05 -32.40 -9.44
N GLU A 187 0.23 -33.39 -10.31
CA GLU A 187 0.43 -33.16 -11.74
C GLU A 187 -0.87 -32.79 -12.47
N SER A 188 -2.01 -33.27 -11.97
CA SER A 188 -3.33 -33.09 -12.60
C SER A 188 -4.38 -32.68 -11.59
N ALA A 189 -5.29 -31.80 -12.03
CA ALA A 189 -6.46 -31.44 -11.25
C ALA A 189 -7.48 -32.58 -11.24
N VAL A 190 -8.09 -32.79 -10.08
CA VAL A 190 -9.26 -33.65 -9.89
C VAL A 190 -10.47 -32.92 -10.44
N ALA A 191 -11.33 -33.62 -11.17
CA ALA A 191 -12.58 -33.08 -11.68
C ALA A 191 -13.66 -34.17 -11.67
N PRO A 192 -14.92 -33.83 -11.34
CA PRO A 192 -16.04 -34.72 -11.61
C PRO A 192 -16.18 -34.97 -13.12
N PRO A 193 -16.72 -36.13 -13.54
CA PRO A 193 -16.99 -36.36 -14.95
C PRO A 193 -17.98 -35.33 -15.50
N VAL A 194 -17.74 -34.90 -16.73
CA VAL A 194 -18.58 -33.92 -17.44
C VAL A 194 -19.47 -34.68 -18.44
N PRO A 195 -20.77 -34.35 -18.52
CA PRO A 195 -21.64 -34.90 -19.55
C PRO A 195 -21.17 -34.56 -20.97
N THR A 196 -21.39 -35.47 -21.92
CA THR A 196 -20.95 -35.27 -23.32
C THR A 196 -21.76 -34.21 -24.06
N VAL A 197 -23.02 -33.99 -23.66
CA VAL A 197 -23.94 -33.05 -24.31
C VAL A 197 -24.51 -32.12 -23.24
N LEU A 198 -24.24 -30.82 -23.39
CA LEU A 198 -24.86 -29.76 -22.61
C LEU A 198 -25.78 -28.96 -23.51
N VAL A 199 -26.92 -28.52 -22.98
CA VAL A 199 -27.94 -27.79 -23.72
C VAL A 199 -27.81 -26.30 -23.41
N PRO A 200 -27.50 -25.44 -24.41
CA PRO A 200 -27.55 -23.99 -24.24
C PRO A 200 -28.99 -23.51 -24.00
N GLY A 201 -29.17 -22.54 -23.12
CA GLY A 201 -30.50 -21.96 -22.93
C GLY A 201 -30.73 -21.24 -21.60
N PRO A 202 -31.94 -20.67 -21.43
CA PRO A 202 -32.28 -19.88 -20.24
C PRO A 202 -32.29 -20.70 -18.94
N GLU A 203 -32.43 -22.03 -19.03
CA GLU A 203 -32.38 -22.91 -17.86
C GLU A 203 -31.01 -22.85 -17.16
N ALA A 204 -29.91 -22.78 -17.92
CA ALA A 204 -28.57 -22.67 -17.36
C ALA A 204 -28.40 -21.38 -16.53
N ARG A 205 -28.97 -20.27 -17.01
CA ARG A 205 -29.01 -18.99 -16.27
C ARG A 205 -29.80 -19.11 -14.97
N GLN A 206 -30.97 -19.77 -15.00
CA GLN A 206 -31.78 -19.98 -13.80
C GLN A 206 -31.07 -20.85 -12.75
N TRP A 207 -30.25 -21.81 -13.18
CA TRP A 207 -29.41 -22.59 -12.27
C TRP A 207 -28.35 -21.74 -11.57
N LEU A 208 -27.63 -20.86 -12.28
CA LEU A 208 -26.65 -19.96 -11.65
C LEU A 208 -27.31 -18.94 -10.71
N GLN A 209 -28.44 -18.35 -11.09
CA GLN A 209 -29.17 -17.42 -10.22
C GLN A 209 -29.64 -18.08 -8.91
N ARG A 210 -30.08 -19.34 -8.99
CA ARG A 210 -30.42 -20.13 -7.80
C ARG A 210 -29.18 -20.47 -6.97
N ALA A 211 -28.06 -20.79 -7.61
CA ALA A 211 -26.81 -21.08 -6.91
C ALA A 211 -26.29 -19.87 -6.13
N ASP A 212 -26.38 -18.68 -6.72
CA ASP A 212 -26.03 -17.41 -6.09
C ASP A 212 -26.82 -17.17 -4.80
N SER A 213 -28.15 -17.37 -4.88
CA SER A 213 -29.04 -17.30 -3.72
C SER A 213 -28.75 -18.40 -2.68
N ALA A 214 -28.43 -19.61 -3.14
CA ALA A 214 -28.19 -20.76 -2.26
C ALA A 214 -26.89 -20.61 -1.46
N GLY A 215 -25.85 -20.02 -2.04
CA GLY A 215 -24.55 -19.82 -1.41
C GLY A 215 -24.58 -18.93 -0.16
N THR A 216 -25.63 -18.13 0.00
CA THR A 216 -25.85 -17.23 1.15
C THR A 216 -26.97 -17.71 2.06
N ALA A 217 -28.03 -18.31 1.49
CA ALA A 217 -29.23 -18.70 2.23
C ALA A 217 -29.21 -20.14 2.77
N THR A 218 -28.32 -21.02 2.28
CA THR A 218 -28.34 -22.44 2.63
C THR A 218 -27.26 -22.79 3.66
N PRO A 219 -27.62 -23.38 4.83
CA PRO A 219 -26.64 -23.88 5.77
C PRO A 219 -25.84 -25.04 5.18
N ILE A 220 -24.51 -24.99 5.28
CA ILE A 220 -23.60 -25.99 4.71
C ILE A 220 -22.51 -26.31 5.73
N SER A 221 -22.10 -27.57 5.82
CA SER A 221 -20.92 -27.98 6.57
C SER A 221 -20.20 -29.13 5.88
N GLY A 222 -18.90 -29.01 5.68
CA GLY A 222 -18.17 -30.01 4.93
C GLY A 222 -16.68 -29.73 4.78
N THR A 223 -16.01 -30.63 4.07
CA THR A 223 -14.60 -30.51 3.71
C THR A 223 -14.49 -30.37 2.20
N GLN A 224 -13.83 -29.31 1.77
CA GLN A 224 -13.50 -29.07 0.37
C GLN A 224 -12.02 -29.32 0.10
N GLN A 225 -11.75 -29.82 -1.10
CA GLN A 225 -10.42 -29.82 -1.69
C GLN A 225 -10.34 -28.65 -2.66
N VAL A 226 -9.26 -27.88 -2.61
CA VAL A 226 -8.99 -26.75 -3.50
C VAL A 226 -7.67 -27.03 -4.23
N GLN A 227 -7.69 -26.95 -5.55
CA GLN A 227 -6.53 -27.14 -6.40
C GLN A 227 -6.37 -25.93 -7.31
N VAL A 228 -5.23 -25.25 -7.20
CA VAL A 228 -4.92 -24.07 -8.02
C VAL A 228 -3.66 -24.34 -8.81
N ARG A 229 -3.72 -24.05 -10.10
CA ARG A 229 -2.60 -24.23 -11.02
C ARG A 229 -1.44 -23.33 -10.60
N HIS A 230 -0.25 -23.91 -10.53
CA HIS A 230 0.98 -23.19 -10.21
C HIS A 230 2.17 -23.85 -10.91
N LEU A 231 2.82 -23.11 -11.81
CA LEU A 231 3.88 -23.61 -12.70
C LEU A 231 3.38 -24.82 -13.52
N ASN A 232 4.03 -25.97 -13.35
CA ASN A 232 3.78 -27.21 -14.10
C ASN A 232 2.87 -28.20 -13.35
N GLY A 233 2.19 -27.78 -12.28
CA GLY A 233 1.27 -28.63 -11.52
C GLY A 233 0.23 -27.82 -10.76
N TYR A 234 -0.33 -28.43 -9.72
CA TYR A 234 -1.41 -27.85 -8.92
C TYR A 234 -1.08 -27.89 -7.44
N TRP A 235 -1.21 -26.76 -6.77
CA TRP A 235 -1.16 -26.68 -5.32
C TRP A 235 -2.48 -27.18 -4.74
N VAL A 236 -2.40 -28.05 -3.73
CA VAL A 236 -3.59 -28.65 -3.11
C VAL A 236 -3.77 -28.13 -1.68
N ALA A 237 -4.94 -27.57 -1.38
CA ALA A 237 -5.34 -27.20 -0.03
C ALA A 237 -6.62 -27.96 0.38
N SER A 238 -6.79 -28.15 1.69
CA SER A 238 -8.03 -28.67 2.27
C SER A 238 -8.66 -27.59 3.13
N ALA A 239 -9.97 -27.44 3.04
CA ALA A 239 -10.73 -26.43 3.76
C ALA A 239 -11.95 -27.04 4.43
N GLN A 240 -12.09 -26.82 5.74
CA GLN A 240 -13.36 -27.09 6.43
C GLN A 240 -14.22 -25.84 6.33
N VAL A 241 -15.42 -26.00 5.79
CA VAL A 241 -16.37 -24.90 5.55
C VAL A 241 -17.59 -25.12 6.43
N VAL A 242 -18.02 -24.09 7.15
CA VAL A 242 -19.29 -24.06 7.87
C VAL A 242 -19.99 -22.75 7.54
N THR A 243 -21.12 -22.82 6.86
CA THR A 243 -21.98 -21.69 6.50
C THR A 243 -23.23 -21.72 7.37
N ASP A 244 -23.48 -20.62 8.06
CA ASP A 244 -24.70 -20.31 8.77
C ASP A 244 -25.30 -19.03 8.17
N PRO A 245 -26.48 -19.07 7.55
CA PRO A 245 -27.10 -17.89 6.94
C PRO A 245 -27.30 -16.71 7.91
N ALA A 246 -27.42 -16.98 9.21
CA ALA A 246 -27.62 -15.93 10.22
C ALA A 246 -26.31 -15.25 10.66
N THR A 247 -25.20 -15.99 10.70
CA THR A 247 -23.94 -15.50 11.28
C THR A 247 -22.81 -15.35 10.26
N GLY A 248 -22.87 -16.06 9.15
CA GLY A 248 -21.88 -16.03 8.07
C GLY A 248 -21.19 -17.37 7.83
N THR A 249 -20.06 -17.31 7.13
CA THR A 249 -19.27 -18.49 6.80
C THR A 249 -17.95 -18.48 7.54
N ARG A 250 -17.59 -19.62 8.14
CA ARG A 250 -16.26 -19.89 8.67
C ARG A 250 -15.55 -20.89 7.78
N VAL A 251 -14.30 -20.58 7.42
CA VAL A 251 -13.41 -21.51 6.74
C VAL A 251 -12.15 -21.71 7.57
N LEU A 252 -11.78 -22.96 7.76
CA LEU A 252 -10.48 -23.36 8.27
C LEU A 252 -9.72 -24.02 7.12
N ALA A 253 -8.82 -23.27 6.48
CA ALA A 253 -7.96 -23.76 5.41
C ALA A 253 -6.64 -24.29 5.99
N ALA A 254 -6.16 -25.42 5.47
CA ALA A 254 -4.88 -26.01 5.84
C ALA A 254 -4.01 -26.18 4.60
N GLY A 255 -2.82 -25.56 4.64
CA GLY A 255 -1.73 -25.74 3.67
C GLY A 255 -0.81 -26.91 4.03
N SER A 256 0.24 -27.17 3.23
CA SER A 256 1.16 -28.30 3.47
C SER A 256 2.08 -28.14 4.68
N ASP A 257 2.29 -26.91 5.13
CA ASP A 257 3.07 -26.57 6.32
C ASP A 257 2.35 -26.92 7.64
N LYS A 258 1.14 -27.53 7.54
CA LYS A 258 0.21 -27.79 8.64
C LYS A 258 -0.23 -26.53 9.38
N GLN A 259 0.10 -25.34 8.87
CA GLN A 259 -0.41 -24.10 9.39
C GLN A 259 -1.84 -23.95 8.89
N THR A 260 -2.74 -23.75 9.83
CA THR A 260 -4.14 -23.48 9.53
C THR A 260 -4.35 -21.97 9.47
N ALA A 261 -5.06 -21.53 8.44
CA ALA A 261 -5.61 -20.19 8.36
C ALA A 261 -7.10 -20.28 8.62
N GLN A 262 -7.57 -19.55 9.62
CA GLN A 262 -8.99 -19.41 9.89
C GLN A 262 -9.47 -18.08 9.35
N SER A 263 -10.49 -18.14 8.51
CA SER A 263 -11.16 -16.99 7.92
C SER A 263 -12.63 -17.03 8.29
N TRP A 264 -13.19 -15.85 8.50
CA TRP A 264 -14.61 -15.66 8.77
C TRP A 264 -15.13 -14.57 7.85
N TRP A 265 -16.22 -14.85 7.17
CA TRP A 265 -16.95 -13.88 6.36
C TRP A 265 -18.33 -13.71 6.99
N PRO A 266 -18.74 -12.48 7.29
CA PRO A 266 -20.09 -12.23 7.79
C PRO A 266 -21.12 -12.70 6.77
N ALA A 267 -22.34 -12.96 7.25
CA ALA A 267 -23.46 -13.15 6.34
C ALA A 267 -23.56 -11.90 5.45
N PRO A 268 -23.56 -12.04 4.12
CA PRO A 268 -23.56 -10.88 3.24
C PRO A 268 -24.80 -10.04 3.50
N GLY A 269 -24.59 -8.73 3.67
CA GLY A 269 -25.67 -7.76 3.53
C GLY A 269 -26.07 -7.65 2.05
N ALA A 270 -27.23 -7.05 1.76
CA ALA A 270 -27.56 -6.75 0.37
C ALA A 270 -26.52 -5.80 -0.22
N THR A 271 -25.58 -6.31 -1.02
CA THR A 271 -24.61 -5.50 -1.75
C THR A 271 -25.25 -4.98 -3.04
N PRO A 272 -25.31 -3.66 -3.27
CA PRO A 272 -25.80 -3.12 -4.54
C PRO A 272 -24.81 -3.44 -5.66
N GLY A 273 -25.24 -4.14 -6.71
CA GLY A 273 -24.40 -4.47 -7.87
C GLY A 273 -24.96 -5.65 -8.66
N ALA A 274 -24.40 -5.91 -9.85
CA ALA A 274 -24.68 -7.13 -10.59
C ALA A 274 -23.99 -8.32 -9.90
N THR A 275 -24.69 -9.44 -9.72
CA THR A 275 -24.09 -10.64 -9.13
C THR A 275 -23.17 -11.33 -10.14
N ALA A 276 -22.24 -12.19 -9.70
CA ALA A 276 -21.40 -12.92 -10.66
C ALA A 276 -22.23 -13.85 -11.56
N ALA A 277 -23.36 -14.39 -11.07
CA ALA A 277 -24.29 -15.13 -11.90
C ALA A 277 -24.91 -14.27 -13.03
N GLU A 278 -25.23 -13.00 -12.75
CA GLU A 278 -25.74 -12.06 -13.74
C GLU A 278 -24.66 -11.67 -14.75
N LEU A 279 -23.44 -11.40 -14.28
CA LEU A 279 -22.29 -11.09 -15.14
C LEU A 279 -21.93 -12.28 -16.04
N ALA A 280 -21.84 -13.49 -15.48
CA ALA A 280 -21.53 -14.70 -16.25
C ALA A 280 -22.58 -14.94 -17.34
N ALA A 281 -23.86 -14.69 -17.02
CA ALA A 281 -24.95 -14.82 -17.96
C ALA A 281 -25.03 -13.70 -19.03
N ALA A 282 -24.33 -12.58 -18.81
CA ALA A 282 -24.21 -11.46 -19.74
C ALA A 282 -23.00 -11.59 -20.67
N HIS A 283 -21.89 -12.15 -20.17
CA HIS A 283 -20.62 -12.25 -20.92
C HIS A 283 -20.35 -13.62 -21.53
N HIS A 284 -21.08 -14.66 -21.12
CA HIS A 284 -20.82 -16.03 -21.55
C HIS A 284 -22.08 -16.74 -22.04
N GLU A 285 -21.89 -17.64 -23.01
CA GLU A 285 -22.93 -18.59 -23.38
C GLU A 285 -23.00 -19.69 -22.31
N LEU A 286 -24.18 -19.87 -21.73
CA LEU A 286 -24.41 -20.84 -20.67
C LEU A 286 -25.13 -22.08 -21.20
N ALA A 287 -24.59 -23.25 -20.88
CA ALA A 287 -25.19 -24.54 -21.18
C ALA A 287 -25.30 -25.40 -19.93
N THR A 288 -26.29 -26.29 -19.89
CA THR A 288 -26.55 -27.13 -18.71
C THR A 288 -26.92 -28.56 -19.06
N ALA A 289 -26.63 -29.48 -18.14
CA ALA A 289 -27.05 -30.88 -18.22
C ALA A 289 -27.05 -31.54 -16.82
N PRO A 290 -27.81 -32.63 -16.61
CA PRO A 290 -27.68 -33.43 -15.40
C PRO A 290 -26.24 -33.93 -15.22
N GLY A 291 -25.69 -33.77 -14.03
CA GLY A 291 -24.34 -34.16 -13.68
C GLY A 291 -24.26 -35.46 -12.86
N PRO A 292 -23.03 -35.88 -12.51
CA PRO A 292 -22.80 -37.03 -11.65
C PRO A 292 -23.24 -36.79 -10.20
N VAL A 293 -23.21 -37.85 -9.38
CA VAL A 293 -23.32 -37.71 -7.93
C VAL A 293 -21.99 -37.21 -7.37
N ILE A 294 -22.00 -36.13 -6.57
CA ILE A 294 -20.82 -35.56 -5.92
C ILE A 294 -21.06 -35.53 -4.42
N ALA A 295 -20.15 -36.11 -3.64
CA ALA A 295 -20.25 -36.19 -2.18
C ALA A 295 -21.61 -36.73 -1.65
N GLY A 296 -22.27 -37.59 -2.44
CA GLY A 296 -23.59 -38.17 -2.11
C GLY A 296 -24.79 -37.38 -2.62
N HIS A 297 -24.59 -36.29 -3.37
CA HIS A 297 -25.63 -35.40 -3.87
C HIS A 297 -25.74 -35.44 -5.40
N ASP A 298 -26.96 -35.54 -5.92
CA ASP A 298 -27.27 -35.38 -7.34
C ASP A 298 -26.90 -33.97 -7.82
N SER A 299 -26.15 -33.87 -8.92
CA SER A 299 -25.73 -32.58 -9.44
C SER A 299 -26.42 -32.18 -10.76
N GLN A 300 -26.47 -30.88 -11.01
CA GLN A 300 -26.68 -30.25 -12.30
C GLN A 300 -25.37 -29.55 -12.71
N VAL A 301 -24.88 -29.79 -13.92
CA VAL A 301 -23.72 -29.09 -14.46
C VAL A 301 -24.20 -27.82 -15.17
N VAL A 302 -23.55 -26.70 -14.89
CA VAL A 302 -23.61 -25.50 -15.71
C VAL A 302 -22.21 -25.20 -16.24
N GLU A 303 -22.11 -24.93 -17.53
CA GLU A 303 -20.87 -24.59 -18.22
C GLU A 303 -21.00 -23.21 -18.86
N ALA A 304 -19.98 -22.38 -18.67
CA ALA A 304 -19.84 -21.09 -19.32
C ALA A 304 -18.81 -21.17 -20.45
N ARG A 305 -19.17 -20.63 -21.60
CA ARG A 305 -18.32 -20.53 -22.79
C ARG A 305 -18.12 -19.08 -23.22
N ASN A 306 -16.91 -18.74 -23.61
CA ASN A 306 -16.64 -17.43 -24.21
C ASN A 306 -17.18 -17.35 -25.65
N GLU A 307 -17.06 -16.18 -26.29
CA GLU A 307 -17.52 -15.93 -27.67
C GLU A 307 -16.91 -16.89 -28.72
N SER A 308 -15.71 -17.44 -28.45
CA SER A 308 -15.06 -18.42 -29.32
C SER A 308 -15.57 -19.86 -29.12
N GLY A 309 -16.51 -20.08 -28.20
CA GLY A 309 -17.04 -21.39 -27.84
C GLY A 309 -16.15 -22.21 -26.89
N ARG A 310 -15.03 -21.64 -26.41
CA ARG A 310 -14.15 -22.29 -25.42
C ARG A 310 -14.77 -22.20 -24.03
N VAL A 311 -14.61 -23.28 -23.27
CA VAL A 311 -15.11 -23.36 -21.89
C VAL A 311 -14.21 -22.52 -20.99
N VAL A 312 -14.81 -21.61 -20.22
CA VAL A 312 -14.10 -20.75 -19.25
C VAL A 312 -14.40 -21.14 -17.81
N ALA A 313 -15.58 -21.71 -17.54
CA ALA A 313 -15.93 -22.23 -16.22
C ALA A 313 -16.95 -23.37 -16.28
N ARG A 314 -16.96 -24.17 -15.21
CA ARG A 314 -17.97 -25.19 -14.93
C ARG A 314 -18.34 -25.18 -13.46
N TRP A 315 -19.62 -25.34 -13.18
CA TRP A 315 -20.15 -25.52 -11.84
C TRP A 315 -21.01 -26.78 -11.79
N TRP A 316 -20.84 -27.58 -10.75
CA TRP A 316 -21.74 -28.68 -10.41
C TRP A 316 -22.55 -28.25 -9.21
N LEU A 317 -23.85 -28.13 -9.40
CA LEU A 317 -24.80 -27.58 -8.42
C LEU A 317 -25.65 -28.72 -7.86
N ASP A 318 -25.91 -28.74 -6.56
CA ASP A 318 -26.87 -29.69 -5.97
C ASP A 318 -28.26 -29.49 -6.59
N ARG A 319 -28.88 -30.56 -7.08
CA ARG A 319 -30.13 -30.46 -7.86
C ARG A 319 -31.32 -29.99 -7.02
N GLN A 320 -31.28 -30.15 -5.69
CA GLN A 320 -32.37 -29.77 -4.80
C GLN A 320 -32.22 -28.34 -4.29
N THR A 321 -31.00 -27.96 -3.89
CA THR A 321 -30.69 -26.72 -3.18
C THR A 321 -29.92 -25.71 -4.02
N ALA A 322 -29.39 -26.10 -5.17
CA ALA A 322 -28.51 -25.32 -6.04
C ALA A 322 -27.15 -24.93 -5.43
N VAL A 323 -26.79 -25.46 -4.25
CA VAL A 323 -25.46 -25.26 -3.65
C VAL A 323 -24.36 -25.74 -4.60
N VAL A 324 -23.31 -24.94 -4.79
CA VAL A 324 -22.14 -25.31 -5.60
C VAL A 324 -21.39 -26.47 -4.91
N LEU A 325 -21.49 -27.67 -5.49
CA LEU A 325 -20.81 -28.88 -5.02
C LEU A 325 -19.35 -28.94 -5.50
N TRP A 326 -19.13 -28.48 -6.74
CA TRP A 326 -17.81 -28.42 -7.37
C TRP A 326 -17.75 -27.26 -8.36
N GLN A 327 -16.57 -26.72 -8.59
CA GLN A 327 -16.31 -25.72 -9.62
C GLN A 327 -14.95 -25.94 -10.30
N GLN A 328 -14.87 -25.51 -11.56
CA GLN A 328 -13.63 -25.39 -12.30
C GLN A 328 -13.60 -24.11 -13.10
N THR A 329 -12.41 -23.52 -13.24
CA THR A 329 -12.14 -22.46 -14.21
C THR A 329 -10.99 -22.87 -15.12
N PHE A 330 -10.96 -22.31 -16.32
CA PHE A 330 -10.02 -22.66 -17.38
C PHE A 330 -9.31 -21.42 -17.90
N ASP A 331 -8.05 -21.57 -18.29
CA ASP A 331 -7.33 -20.53 -19.03
C ASP A 331 -7.69 -20.55 -20.52
N GLU A 332 -7.10 -19.62 -21.26
CA GLU A 332 -7.32 -19.49 -22.69
C GLU A 332 -6.88 -20.72 -23.47
N GLN A 333 -5.91 -21.50 -22.98
CA GLN A 333 -5.48 -22.75 -23.58
C GLN A 333 -6.36 -23.95 -23.19
N GLY A 334 -7.43 -23.72 -22.41
CA GLY A 334 -8.33 -24.75 -21.91
C GLY A 334 -7.74 -25.61 -20.80
N GLN A 335 -6.62 -25.19 -20.20
CA GLN A 335 -6.07 -25.86 -19.02
C GLN A 335 -6.83 -25.42 -17.78
N THR A 336 -7.00 -26.33 -16.83
CA THR A 336 -7.65 -26.02 -15.56
C THR A 336 -6.79 -25.05 -14.77
N VAL A 337 -7.36 -23.91 -14.36
CA VAL A 337 -6.72 -22.93 -13.47
C VAL A 337 -7.09 -23.21 -12.02
N LEU A 338 -8.37 -23.52 -11.80
CA LEU A 338 -8.92 -23.87 -10.50
C LEU A 338 -9.76 -25.14 -10.63
N SER A 339 -9.64 -26.02 -9.64
CA SER A 339 -10.62 -27.06 -9.38
C SER A 339 -10.88 -27.15 -7.89
N ALA A 340 -12.14 -26.97 -7.47
CA ALA A 340 -12.47 -26.99 -6.07
C ALA A 340 -13.86 -27.58 -5.83
N GLY A 341 -14.00 -28.41 -4.80
CA GLY A 341 -15.31 -28.93 -4.44
C GLY A 341 -15.29 -29.83 -3.21
N PHE A 342 -16.47 -30.30 -2.82
CA PHE A 342 -16.65 -31.08 -1.60
C PHE A 342 -16.17 -32.52 -1.77
N SER A 343 -15.34 -32.96 -0.83
CA SER A 343 -15.08 -34.38 -0.59
C SER A 343 -16.14 -34.98 0.35
N ARG A 344 -16.73 -34.15 1.21
CA ARG A 344 -17.86 -34.49 2.09
C ARG A 344 -18.65 -33.22 2.37
N VAL A 345 -19.98 -33.30 2.32
CA VAL A 345 -20.86 -32.17 2.63
C VAL A 345 -22.12 -32.62 3.35
N ARG A 346 -22.66 -31.74 4.19
CA ARG A 346 -24.01 -31.78 4.72
C ARG A 346 -24.67 -30.45 4.37
N ILE A 347 -25.86 -30.51 3.79
CA ILE A 347 -26.61 -29.34 3.31
C ILE A 347 -27.94 -29.29 4.07
N GLY A 348 -28.35 -28.10 4.51
CA GLY A 348 -29.63 -27.85 5.16
C GLY A 348 -29.59 -27.86 6.69
N ALA A 349 -30.76 -28.00 7.31
CA ALA A 349 -30.94 -27.87 8.75
C ALA A 349 -30.01 -28.80 9.55
N GLY A 350 -29.29 -28.25 10.53
CA GLY A 350 -28.32 -28.98 11.34
C GLY A 350 -26.91 -29.07 10.75
N ALA A 351 -26.64 -28.55 9.54
CA ALA A 351 -25.28 -28.45 9.01
C ALA A 351 -24.41 -27.49 9.84
N ALA A 352 -24.97 -26.37 10.30
CA ALA A 352 -24.29 -25.34 11.10
C ALA A 352 -24.14 -25.70 12.60
N SER A 353 -24.17 -26.99 12.96
CA SER A 353 -24.08 -27.44 14.37
C SER A 353 -22.67 -27.24 14.93
N GLY A 354 -22.47 -26.17 15.69
CA GLY A 354 -21.19 -25.84 16.32
C GLY A 354 -20.94 -24.36 16.17
N GLY A 355 -21.46 -23.59 17.13
CA GLY A 355 -21.51 -22.13 17.12
C GLY A 355 -20.26 -21.53 16.49
N VAL A 356 -20.46 -20.84 15.37
CA VAL A 356 -19.45 -19.97 14.81
C VAL A 356 -19.35 -18.80 15.79
N GLN A 357 -18.47 -18.91 16.80
CA GLN A 357 -18.10 -17.72 17.56
C GLN A 357 -17.55 -16.73 16.54
N ALA A 358 -18.22 -15.58 16.41
CA ALA A 358 -17.72 -14.46 15.63
C ALA A 358 -16.30 -14.20 16.10
N LEU A 359 -15.32 -14.58 15.29
CA LEU A 359 -13.99 -14.05 15.48
C LEU A 359 -14.10 -12.56 15.24
N ALA A 360 -13.37 -11.77 16.04
CA ALA A 360 -13.23 -10.35 15.76
C ALA A 360 -12.90 -10.20 14.27
N ALA A 361 -13.69 -9.38 13.56
CA ALA A 361 -13.44 -9.07 12.16
C ALA A 361 -11.95 -8.74 12.05
N GLN A 362 -11.22 -9.51 11.22
CA GLN A 362 -9.84 -9.15 10.92
C GLN A 362 -9.90 -7.74 10.34
N ASP A 363 -9.04 -6.84 10.83
CA ASP A 363 -8.95 -5.42 10.45
C ASP A 363 -9.24 -5.28 8.94
N THR A 364 -10.51 -5.02 8.64
CA THR A 364 -10.99 -4.83 7.29
C THR A 364 -10.77 -3.37 7.01
N LEU A 365 -10.26 -3.03 5.82
CA LEU A 365 -10.04 -1.63 5.49
C LEU A 365 -11.33 -0.84 5.75
N THR A 366 -11.19 0.40 6.23
CA THR A 366 -12.29 1.35 6.37
C THR A 366 -12.69 1.91 5.00
N LEU A 367 -12.93 1.01 4.05
CA LEU A 367 -13.43 1.33 2.72
C LEU A 367 -14.94 1.53 2.79
N SER A 368 -15.38 2.76 2.57
CA SER A 368 -16.78 3.07 2.36
C SER A 368 -17.18 2.71 0.93
N GLY A 369 -18.29 2.00 0.79
CA GLY A 369 -18.80 1.56 -0.51
C GLY A 369 -19.23 2.74 -1.38
N THR A 370 -18.76 2.77 -2.62
CA THR A 370 -19.14 3.74 -3.65
C THR A 370 -19.58 2.97 -4.90
N GLY A 371 -20.82 3.10 -5.37
CA GLY A 371 -21.26 2.32 -6.55
C GLY A 371 -20.42 2.63 -7.82
N PRO A 372 -20.42 1.74 -8.84
CA PRO A 372 -19.73 1.97 -10.12
C PRO A 372 -20.04 3.32 -10.78
N ALA A 373 -21.24 3.87 -10.55
CA ALA A 373 -21.64 5.19 -11.00
C ALA A 373 -20.70 6.35 -10.58
N GLN A 374 -19.90 6.16 -9.54
CA GLN A 374 -18.94 7.16 -9.06
C GLN A 374 -17.60 7.13 -9.81
N ALA A 375 -17.34 6.10 -10.64
CA ALA A 375 -16.07 5.93 -11.35
C ALA A 375 -15.68 7.19 -12.15
N ARG A 376 -16.61 7.76 -12.91
CA ARG A 376 -16.37 8.98 -13.71
C ARG A 376 -15.94 10.18 -12.86
N VAL A 377 -16.55 10.35 -11.69
CA VAL A 377 -16.21 11.44 -10.76
C VAL A 377 -14.81 11.21 -10.19
N LEU A 378 -14.47 9.98 -9.83
CA LEU A 378 -13.15 9.62 -9.31
C LEU A 378 -12.06 9.75 -10.38
N THR A 379 -12.36 9.45 -11.64
CA THR A 379 -11.44 9.71 -12.76
C THR A 379 -11.11 11.19 -12.91
N GLN A 380 -12.10 12.08 -12.75
CA GLN A 380 -11.87 13.53 -12.74
C GLN A 380 -11.02 13.99 -11.53
N GLN A 381 -10.97 13.20 -10.46
CA GLN A 381 -10.14 13.42 -9.28
C GLN A 381 -8.73 12.78 -9.40
N GLY A 382 -8.38 12.24 -10.57
CA GLY A 382 -7.06 11.68 -10.83
C GLY A 382 -6.88 10.23 -10.37
N TRP A 383 -7.97 9.46 -10.23
CA TRP A 383 -7.95 8.01 -10.04
C TRP A 383 -8.14 7.25 -11.37
N SER A 384 -7.53 6.08 -11.51
CA SER A 384 -7.74 5.23 -12.68
C SER A 384 -8.93 4.30 -12.45
N CYS A 385 -10.09 4.64 -13.03
CA CYS A 385 -11.35 3.92 -12.84
C CYS A 385 -12.11 3.85 -14.16
N SER A 386 -11.64 3.05 -15.10
CA SER A 386 -12.38 2.86 -16.35
C SER A 386 -13.63 2.01 -16.11
N ASP A 387 -14.62 2.13 -17.00
CA ASP A 387 -15.82 1.27 -16.93
C ASP A 387 -15.50 -0.20 -17.30
N ARG A 388 -14.36 -0.42 -17.96
CA ARG A 388 -13.84 -1.74 -18.33
C ARG A 388 -12.32 -1.77 -18.24
N LEU A 389 -11.75 -2.90 -17.79
CA LEU A 389 -10.31 -3.13 -17.72
C LEU A 389 -9.99 -4.56 -18.12
N ALA A 390 -9.04 -4.75 -19.06
CA ALA A 390 -8.67 -6.08 -19.57
C ALA A 390 -9.86 -6.93 -20.07
N GLY A 391 -10.87 -6.27 -20.68
CA GLY A 391 -12.09 -6.95 -21.15
C GLY A 391 -13.15 -7.21 -20.08
N LEU A 392 -12.86 -6.91 -18.80
CA LEU A 392 -13.75 -7.13 -17.66
C LEU A 392 -14.49 -5.84 -17.27
N ASP A 393 -15.78 -5.94 -16.98
CA ASP A 393 -16.62 -4.79 -16.64
C ASP A 393 -16.43 -4.38 -15.17
N LEU A 394 -16.53 -3.07 -14.88
CA LEU A 394 -16.41 -2.54 -13.52
C LEU A 394 -17.64 -2.92 -12.68
N VAL A 395 -17.41 -3.75 -11.65
CA VAL A 395 -18.46 -4.28 -10.76
C VAL A 395 -18.59 -3.46 -9.48
N GLN A 396 -17.47 -3.00 -8.94
CA GLN A 396 -17.45 -2.35 -7.62
C GLN A 396 -16.39 -1.27 -7.53
N VAL A 397 -16.71 -0.21 -6.78
CA VAL A 397 -15.76 0.81 -6.38
C VAL A 397 -15.83 0.99 -4.86
N ARG A 398 -14.68 1.12 -4.22
CA ARG A 398 -14.58 1.29 -2.77
C ARG A 398 -13.52 2.34 -2.51
N ARG A 399 -13.84 3.35 -1.71
CA ARG A 399 -12.90 4.42 -1.33
C ARG A 399 -12.81 4.50 0.19
N GLY A 400 -11.62 4.74 0.69
CA GLY A 400 -11.42 4.91 2.12
C GLY A 400 -9.95 5.11 2.44
N GLU A 401 -9.58 4.77 3.66
CA GLU A 401 -8.22 4.89 4.15
C GLU A 401 -7.63 3.52 4.45
N ILE A 402 -6.35 3.35 4.12
CA ILE A 402 -5.55 2.18 4.50
C ILE A 402 -4.57 2.63 5.57
N ASP A 403 -4.61 1.99 6.73
CA ASP A 403 -3.66 2.25 7.80
C ASP A 403 -2.22 2.04 7.29
N ASN A 404 -1.40 3.07 7.45
CA ASN A 404 0.02 3.00 7.12
C ASN A 404 0.85 2.62 8.36
N ALA A 405 2.08 2.15 8.13
CA ALA A 405 3.01 1.78 9.20
C ALA A 405 3.39 2.96 10.13
N ALA A 406 3.07 4.20 9.76
CA ALA A 406 3.34 5.41 10.53
C ALA A 406 2.15 5.88 11.40
N GLY A 407 1.04 5.14 11.43
CA GLY A 407 -0.10 5.45 12.29
C GLY A 407 -1.06 6.51 11.75
N GLY A 408 -1.17 6.65 10.43
CA GLY A 408 -2.20 7.45 9.75
C GLY A 408 -2.85 6.69 8.59
N GLY A 409 -4.04 7.10 8.17
CA GLY A 409 -4.73 6.55 7.00
C GLY A 409 -4.23 7.18 5.70
N GLU A 410 -3.87 6.37 4.72
CA GLU A 410 -3.62 6.82 3.35
C GLU A 410 -4.83 6.57 2.49
N GLU A 411 -5.22 7.58 1.71
CA GLU A 411 -6.34 7.46 0.80
C GLU A 411 -6.07 6.37 -0.23
N ALA A 412 -7.02 5.44 -0.32
CA ALA A 412 -6.99 4.35 -1.25
C ALA A 412 -8.31 4.20 -1.99
N LEU A 413 -8.17 3.71 -3.21
CA LEU A 413 -9.28 3.31 -4.05
C LEU A 413 -9.13 1.86 -4.46
N HIS A 414 -10.16 1.07 -4.20
CA HIS A 414 -10.28 -0.31 -4.62
C HIS A 414 -11.37 -0.42 -5.68
N THR A 415 -10.99 -0.87 -6.87
CA THR A 415 -11.93 -1.14 -7.98
C THR A 415 -11.89 -2.61 -8.33
N VAL A 416 -13.07 -3.23 -8.47
CA VAL A 416 -13.22 -4.63 -8.84
C VAL A 416 -13.84 -4.70 -10.23
N TYR A 417 -13.23 -5.48 -11.10
CA TYR A 417 -13.68 -5.79 -12.44
C TYR A 417 -13.94 -7.28 -12.55
N GLY A 418 -14.94 -7.67 -13.34
CA GLY A 418 -15.20 -9.08 -13.60
C GLY A 418 -16.23 -9.33 -14.69
N ASP A 419 -16.26 -10.57 -15.15
CA ASP A 419 -17.24 -11.09 -16.12
C ASP A 419 -18.12 -12.20 -15.51
N GLY A 420 -18.01 -12.40 -14.18
CA GLY A 420 -18.70 -13.46 -13.43
C GLY A 420 -17.96 -14.78 -13.36
N VAL A 421 -16.83 -14.92 -14.07
CA VAL A 421 -15.92 -16.08 -14.00
C VAL A 421 -14.53 -15.65 -13.52
N THR A 422 -14.04 -14.55 -14.08
CA THR A 422 -12.73 -13.95 -13.79
C THR A 422 -12.96 -12.68 -12.97
N THR A 423 -12.16 -12.51 -11.92
CA THR A 423 -12.16 -11.32 -11.08
C THR A 423 -10.79 -10.65 -11.12
N LEU A 424 -10.80 -9.34 -11.27
CA LEU A 424 -9.61 -8.50 -11.23
C LEU A 424 -9.83 -7.34 -10.26
N SER A 425 -8.97 -7.24 -9.27
CA SER A 425 -8.98 -6.20 -8.26
C SER A 425 -7.80 -5.26 -8.48
N VAL A 426 -8.07 -3.96 -8.51
CA VAL A 426 -7.04 -2.91 -8.55
C VAL A 426 -7.16 -2.05 -7.31
N ILE A 427 -6.07 -1.95 -6.56
CA ILE A 427 -5.95 -1.04 -5.43
C ILE A 427 -4.94 0.04 -5.78
N GLN A 428 -5.39 1.28 -5.72
CA GLN A 428 -4.58 2.48 -5.91
C GLN A 428 -4.42 3.15 -4.55
N GLN A 429 -3.21 3.22 -4.03
CA GLN A 429 -2.91 3.84 -2.74
C GLN A 429 -1.96 5.01 -2.95
N ARG A 430 -2.29 6.19 -2.40
CA ARG A 430 -1.39 7.35 -2.43
C ARG A 430 -0.16 7.02 -1.58
N GLY A 431 1.02 7.10 -2.17
CA GLY A 431 2.14 6.32 -1.66
C GLY A 431 3.41 6.34 -2.49
N ALA A 432 4.44 5.72 -1.94
CA ALA A 432 5.64 5.34 -2.68
C ALA A 432 5.99 3.91 -2.28
N LEU A 433 6.41 3.14 -3.27
CA LEU A 433 6.75 1.75 -3.03
C LEU A 433 8.07 1.67 -2.24
N GLY A 434 8.07 0.91 -1.15
CA GLY A 434 9.20 0.79 -0.24
C GLY A 434 10.43 0.04 -0.76
N GLY A 435 10.34 -0.48 -1.98
CA GLY A 435 11.27 -1.46 -2.55
C GLY A 435 10.50 -2.64 -3.11
N ALA A 436 11.23 -3.69 -3.51
CA ALA A 436 10.60 -4.92 -3.97
C ALA A 436 9.83 -5.59 -2.81
N PRO A 437 8.52 -5.87 -2.96
CA PRO A 437 7.81 -6.68 -1.98
C PRO A 437 8.43 -8.07 -1.84
N GLU A 438 8.31 -8.69 -0.67
CA GLU A 438 8.91 -9.99 -0.40
C GLU A 438 8.37 -11.07 -1.34
N GLY A 439 9.26 -11.83 -1.98
CA GLY A 439 8.89 -12.91 -2.90
C GLY A 439 8.47 -12.44 -4.31
N PHE A 440 8.54 -11.13 -4.60
CA PHE A 440 8.24 -10.60 -5.92
C PHE A 440 9.49 -10.51 -6.80
N VAL A 441 9.30 -10.71 -8.10
CA VAL A 441 10.35 -10.58 -9.13
C VAL A 441 10.01 -9.40 -10.02
N TRP A 442 11.00 -8.55 -10.31
CA TRP A 442 10.82 -7.44 -11.26
C TRP A 442 10.64 -7.97 -12.70
N ASP A 443 9.56 -7.56 -13.35
CA ASP A 443 9.32 -7.79 -14.76
C ASP A 443 9.59 -6.50 -15.56
N PRO A 444 10.66 -6.45 -16.38
CA PRO A 444 11.02 -5.25 -17.13
C PRO A 444 10.04 -4.91 -18.27
N GLN A 445 9.30 -5.90 -18.79
CA GLN A 445 8.32 -5.67 -19.86
C GLN A 445 7.06 -5.02 -19.30
N LEU A 446 6.59 -5.52 -18.15
CA LEU A 446 5.44 -4.96 -17.45
C LEU A 446 5.78 -3.73 -16.62
N ARG A 447 7.08 -3.47 -16.38
CA ARG A 447 7.58 -2.42 -15.47
C ARG A 447 6.93 -2.50 -14.08
N ALA A 448 6.74 -3.73 -13.61
CA ALA A 448 6.07 -4.04 -12.35
C ALA A 448 6.76 -5.19 -11.62
N TYR A 449 6.64 -5.21 -10.30
CA TYR A 449 6.95 -6.38 -9.49
C TYR A 449 5.83 -7.40 -9.64
N ARG A 450 6.19 -8.66 -9.86
CA ARG A 450 5.29 -9.78 -10.14
C ARG A 450 5.46 -10.88 -9.10
N SER A 451 4.33 -11.41 -8.63
CA SER A 451 4.26 -12.66 -7.87
C SER A 451 3.24 -13.60 -8.52
N LEU A 452 3.69 -14.79 -8.87
CA LEU A 452 2.89 -15.88 -9.43
C LEU A 452 2.66 -16.91 -8.32
N GLY A 453 1.63 -16.69 -7.52
CA GLY A 453 1.22 -17.57 -6.43
C GLY A 453 -0.08 -18.31 -6.77
N ILE A 454 -0.95 -18.42 -5.77
CA ILE A 454 -2.35 -18.87 -5.95
C ILE A 454 -3.17 -17.80 -6.69
N THR A 455 -2.70 -16.56 -6.63
CA THR A 455 -3.20 -15.42 -7.40
C THR A 455 -2.05 -14.79 -8.18
N THR A 456 -2.38 -14.17 -9.30
CA THR A 456 -1.42 -13.33 -10.03
C THR A 456 -1.48 -11.94 -9.41
N THR A 457 -0.38 -11.53 -8.77
CA THR A 457 -0.27 -10.20 -8.15
C THR A 457 0.81 -9.38 -8.84
N LEU A 458 0.48 -8.15 -9.26
CA LEU A 458 1.43 -7.18 -9.78
C LEU A 458 1.38 -5.89 -8.97
N VAL A 459 2.55 -5.31 -8.71
CA VAL A 459 2.70 -4.07 -7.93
C VAL A 459 3.69 -3.14 -8.64
N TRP A 460 3.32 -1.89 -8.83
CA TRP A 460 4.25 -0.85 -9.32
C TRP A 460 3.86 0.52 -8.77
N GLN A 461 4.74 1.49 -9.01
CA GLN A 461 4.49 2.89 -8.69
C GLN A 461 4.27 3.69 -9.97
N SER A 462 3.23 4.51 -9.98
CA SER A 462 2.95 5.53 -10.99
C SER A 462 2.82 6.88 -10.30
N GLY A 463 3.78 7.78 -10.54
CA GLY A 463 3.81 9.09 -9.88
C GLY A 463 3.92 8.98 -8.36
N ASP A 464 2.87 9.41 -7.65
CA ASP A 464 2.72 9.32 -6.18
C ASP A 464 1.69 8.26 -5.75
N THR A 465 1.40 7.29 -6.63
CA THR A 465 0.41 6.24 -6.39
C THR A 465 1.07 4.87 -6.55
N VAL A 466 0.89 4.00 -5.56
CA VAL A 466 1.23 2.58 -5.64
C VAL A 466 -0.02 1.86 -6.15
N ILE A 467 0.14 1.13 -7.26
CA ILE A 467 -0.93 0.38 -7.90
C ILE A 467 -0.66 -1.10 -7.68
N THR A 468 -1.64 -1.80 -7.13
CA THR A 468 -1.60 -3.26 -6.94
C THR A 468 -2.75 -3.90 -7.69
N VAL A 469 -2.43 -4.79 -8.61
CA VAL A 469 -3.39 -5.60 -9.36
C VAL A 469 -3.33 -7.03 -8.83
N VAL A 470 -4.50 -7.58 -8.46
CA VAL A 470 -4.65 -8.97 -8.05
C VAL A 470 -5.75 -9.60 -8.91
N THR A 471 -5.47 -10.74 -9.51
CA THR A 471 -6.47 -11.47 -10.30
C THR A 471 -6.37 -12.97 -10.11
N ASP A 472 -7.49 -13.65 -10.34
CA ASP A 472 -7.56 -15.09 -10.52
C ASP A 472 -7.64 -15.56 -11.97
N GLY A 473 -7.58 -14.62 -12.91
CA GLY A 473 -7.44 -14.87 -14.33
C GLY A 473 -6.02 -15.25 -14.74
N SER A 474 -5.81 -15.34 -16.06
CA SER A 474 -4.52 -15.66 -16.66
C SER A 474 -3.48 -14.56 -16.42
N GLU A 475 -2.19 -14.89 -16.59
CA GLU A 475 -1.12 -13.88 -16.64
C GLU A 475 -1.38 -12.82 -17.74
N GLU A 476 -2.07 -13.20 -18.82
CA GLU A 476 -2.44 -12.32 -19.93
C GLU A 476 -3.49 -11.26 -19.53
N VAL A 477 -4.52 -11.66 -18.77
CA VAL A 477 -5.48 -10.71 -18.18
C VAL A 477 -4.76 -9.70 -17.29
N ALA A 478 -3.85 -10.19 -16.44
CA ALA A 478 -3.09 -9.35 -15.53
C ALA A 478 -2.16 -8.38 -16.30
N ALA A 479 -1.44 -8.87 -17.32
CA ALA A 479 -0.56 -8.06 -18.17
C ALA A 479 -1.34 -6.98 -18.95
N THR A 480 -2.51 -7.33 -19.49
CA THR A 480 -3.39 -6.40 -20.21
C THR A 480 -3.91 -5.29 -19.29
N ALA A 481 -4.26 -5.65 -18.05
CA ALA A 481 -4.68 -4.68 -17.04
C ALA A 481 -3.56 -3.72 -16.68
N VAL A 482 -2.34 -4.23 -16.39
CA VAL A 482 -1.18 -3.37 -16.12
C VAL A 482 -0.92 -2.43 -17.29
N ALA A 483 -0.86 -2.92 -18.53
CA ALA A 483 -0.62 -2.09 -19.71
C ALA A 483 -1.65 -0.96 -19.92
N SER A 484 -2.87 -1.11 -19.39
CA SER A 484 -3.94 -0.11 -19.49
C SER A 484 -3.96 0.90 -18.34
N LEU A 485 -3.15 0.69 -17.30
CA LEU A 485 -3.06 1.53 -16.11
C LEU A 485 -1.81 2.45 -16.18
N PRO A 486 -1.79 3.58 -15.44
CA PRO A 486 -0.75 4.59 -15.61
C PRO A 486 0.63 4.11 -15.12
N HIS A 487 1.67 4.66 -15.74
CA HIS A 487 3.09 4.33 -15.51
C HIS A 487 3.95 5.60 -15.44
N ASP A 488 3.38 6.66 -14.85
CA ASP A 488 4.02 7.96 -14.71
C ASP A 488 5.32 7.82 -13.91
N PRO A 489 6.38 8.56 -14.28
CA PRO A 489 7.63 8.50 -13.56
C PRO A 489 7.40 8.87 -12.08
N PRO A 490 8.07 8.18 -11.13
CA PRO A 490 7.92 8.47 -9.71
C PRO A 490 8.14 9.94 -9.39
N VAL A 491 7.20 10.56 -8.66
CA VAL A 491 7.36 11.94 -8.21
C VAL A 491 8.32 11.95 -7.01
N LEU A 492 9.60 12.18 -7.27
CA LEU A 492 10.58 12.45 -6.22
C LEU A 492 10.36 13.88 -5.72
N ARG A 493 9.62 14.06 -4.61
CA ARG A 493 9.40 15.40 -4.04
C ARG A 493 10.72 15.99 -3.54
N THR A 494 11.13 17.11 -4.14
CA THR A 494 12.32 17.86 -3.71
C THR A 494 12.11 18.42 -2.30
N ARG A 495 13.19 18.56 -1.50
CA ARG A 495 13.12 19.06 -0.11
C ARG A 495 12.39 20.41 0.02
N THR A 496 12.48 21.25 -1.01
CA THR A 496 11.90 22.58 -1.08
C THR A 496 10.39 22.60 -1.32
N GLN A 497 9.86 21.72 -2.17
CA GLN A 497 8.41 21.61 -2.42
C GLN A 497 7.65 21.16 -1.15
N ARG A 498 8.27 20.33 -0.32
CA ARG A 498 7.67 19.83 0.93
C ARG A 498 7.44 20.92 1.99
N VAL A 499 8.39 21.84 2.10
CA VAL A 499 8.27 22.97 3.04
C VAL A 499 7.13 23.87 2.59
N VAL A 500 7.02 24.14 1.29
CA VAL A 500 5.95 24.98 0.72
C VAL A 500 4.57 24.33 0.91
N ASP A 501 4.41 23.03 0.65
CA ASP A 501 3.13 22.32 0.84
C ASP A 501 2.72 22.24 2.32
N GLY A 502 3.69 22.05 3.23
CA GLY A 502 3.45 22.08 4.68
C GLY A 502 2.91 23.44 5.14
N TRP A 503 3.47 24.53 4.60
CA TRP A 503 2.95 25.88 4.83
C TRP A 503 1.56 26.08 4.23
N GLN A 504 1.30 25.60 3.02
CA GLN A 504 -0.03 25.71 2.40
C GLN A 504 -1.11 24.95 3.18
N ARG A 505 -0.78 23.82 3.82
CA ARG A 505 -1.71 23.08 4.69
C ARG A 505 -2.03 23.83 5.98
N ILE A 506 -1.02 24.44 6.60
CA ILE A 506 -1.19 25.24 7.83
C ILE A 506 -1.95 26.54 7.54
N LEU A 507 -1.75 27.12 6.36
CA LEU A 507 -2.32 28.42 5.98
C LEU A 507 -3.64 28.31 5.20
N GLY A 508 -3.93 27.16 4.59
CA GLY A 508 -5.12 26.90 3.76
C GLY A 508 -6.20 26.04 4.42
N GLY A 509 -6.00 25.59 5.65
CA GLY A 509 -7.02 24.93 6.47
C GLY A 509 -7.95 25.95 7.13
N GLY A 510 -8.95 26.41 6.37
CA GLY A 510 -10.12 27.15 6.85
C GLY A 510 -11.40 26.43 6.43
#